data_AF-A0A9Q4KTB4-F1
#
_entry.id   AF-A0A9Q4KTB4-F1
#
_cell.length_a   1.000
_cell.length_b   1.000
_cell.length_c   1.000
_cell.angle_alpha   90.00
_cell.angle_beta   90.00
_cell.angle_gamma   90.00
#
_symmetry.space_group_name_H-M   'P 1'
#
loop_
_entity.id
_entity.type
_entity.pdbx_description
1 polymer ?
#
loop_
_entity_poly.entity_id
_entity_poly.type
_entity_poly.pdbx_seq_one_letter_code
_entity_poly.pdbx_strand_id
1 'polypeptide(L)'
;MAENSLFSFHSTVLFVQDVEISKKFYTEVMGEEIELDLGKNIGFKSALAIWDGNYGRNVIFGDENAGDGDFSSKRMIELYYETEDMEKTFENLNTAGVEFVHGVTAQPWCQLTVRFLDPDGHMIEVGERMDVCVKRLASSGMSADEIATSTTMPPEIVKYMLEMDER
;
A
#
# COMPACT_ATOMS: atom_id res chain seq x y z
N MET A 1 5.08 -13.35 19.05
CA MET A 1 6.50 -12.97 18.93
C MET A 1 7.33 -14.17 19.32
N ALA A 2 8.33 -14.56 18.53
CA ALA A 2 9.19 -15.69 18.90
C ALA A 2 9.98 -15.34 20.17
N GLU A 3 9.99 -16.22 21.16
CA GLU A 3 10.49 -15.97 22.53
C GLU A 3 11.98 -15.58 22.64
N ASN A 4 12.72 -15.56 21.53
CA ASN A 4 14.17 -15.28 21.50
C ASN A 4 14.58 -14.13 20.56
N SER A 5 13.67 -13.24 20.16
CA SER A 5 14.05 -12.15 19.24
C SER A 5 14.72 -10.98 19.96
N LEU A 6 15.92 -10.58 19.50
CA LEU A 6 16.64 -9.40 19.99
C LEU A 6 16.02 -8.07 19.53
N PHE A 7 15.24 -8.11 18.45
CA PHE A 7 14.51 -6.97 17.89
C PHE A 7 13.27 -7.46 17.15
N SER A 8 12.30 -6.57 16.91
CA SER A 8 11.08 -6.86 16.18
C SER A 8 10.85 -5.78 15.13
N PHE A 9 10.27 -6.15 13.99
CA PHE A 9 9.76 -5.15 13.05
C PHE A 9 8.63 -4.37 13.72
N HIS A 10 8.74 -3.05 13.67
CA HIS A 10 7.71 -2.15 14.19
C HIS A 10 6.99 -1.43 13.05
N SER A 11 7.74 -0.75 12.19
CA SER A 11 7.16 0.09 11.14
C SER A 11 8.10 0.32 9.96
N THR A 12 7.51 0.62 8.81
CA THR A 12 8.17 1.20 7.65
C THR A 12 8.07 2.72 7.76
N VAL A 13 9.17 3.45 7.63
CA VAL A 13 9.19 4.91 7.72
C VAL A 13 9.48 5.51 6.35
N LEU A 14 8.58 6.38 5.89
CA LEU A 14 8.77 7.19 4.69
C LEU A 14 9.26 8.59 5.09
N PHE A 15 10.26 9.09 4.37
CA PHE A 15 10.70 10.47 4.53
C PHE A 15 9.87 11.38 3.66
N VAL A 16 9.30 12.41 4.26
CA VAL A 16 8.39 13.33 3.56
C VAL A 16 8.89 14.76 3.68
N GLN A 17 8.61 15.56 2.65
CA GLN A 17 9.01 16.96 2.60
C GLN A 17 8.16 17.82 3.54
N ASP A 18 6.86 17.54 3.64
CA ASP A 18 5.93 18.23 4.53
C ASP A 18 5.02 17.20 5.23
N VAL A 19 5.23 17.05 6.54
CA VAL A 19 4.51 16.06 7.34
C VAL A 19 3.01 16.30 7.35
N GLU A 20 2.54 17.55 7.31
CA GLU A 20 1.10 17.83 7.37
C GLU A 20 0.41 17.55 6.03
N ILE A 21 1.10 17.75 4.90
CA ILE A 21 0.59 17.34 3.58
C ILE A 21 0.47 15.82 3.52
N SER A 22 1.53 15.10 3.87
CA SER A 22 1.54 13.63 3.77
C SER A 22 0.62 13.00 4.82
N LYS A 23 0.52 13.58 6.02
CA LYS A 23 -0.45 13.17 7.04
C LYS A 23 -1.88 13.24 6.51
N LYS A 24 -2.28 14.37 5.91
CA LYS A 24 -3.61 14.52 5.29
C LYS A 24 -3.83 13.52 4.18
N PHE A 25 -2.84 13.32 3.31
CA PHE A 25 -2.93 12.31 2.25
C PHE A 25 -3.21 10.92 2.83
N TYR A 26 -2.40 10.46 3.79
CA TYR A 26 -2.57 9.14 4.38
C TYR A 26 -3.89 9.02 5.17
N THR A 27 -4.32 10.03 5.91
CA THR A 27 -5.58 9.95 6.68
C THR A 27 -6.84 10.12 5.83
N GLU A 28 -6.84 11.06 4.88
CA GLU A 28 -8.05 11.45 4.13
C GLU A 28 -8.19 10.70 2.80
N VAL A 29 -7.10 10.40 2.12
CA VAL A 29 -7.11 9.68 0.83
C VAL A 29 -6.96 8.17 1.04
N MET A 30 -5.98 7.76 1.84
CA MET A 30 -5.68 6.34 2.07
C MET A 30 -6.46 5.74 3.25
N GLY A 31 -7.12 6.57 4.08
CA GLY A 31 -7.92 6.10 5.21
C GLY A 31 -7.11 5.56 6.39
N GLU A 32 -5.83 5.92 6.49
CA GLU A 32 -4.95 5.48 7.58
C GLU A 32 -5.38 6.08 8.92
N GLU A 33 -5.36 5.25 9.96
CA GLU A 33 -5.63 5.69 11.33
C GLU A 33 -4.32 6.03 12.05
N ILE A 34 -4.20 7.26 12.54
CA ILE A 34 -3.06 7.69 13.36
C ILE A 34 -3.05 6.89 14.66
N GLU A 35 -1.92 6.25 14.94
CA GLU A 35 -1.63 5.63 16.23
C GLU A 35 -0.90 6.60 17.17
N LEU A 36 0.08 7.35 16.63
CA LEU A 36 0.88 8.29 17.40
C LEU A 36 1.29 9.50 16.55
N ASP A 37 1.11 10.69 17.09
CA ASP A 37 1.50 11.95 16.47
C ASP A 37 2.57 12.65 17.34
N LEU A 38 3.79 12.75 16.83
CA LEU A 38 4.91 13.46 17.46
C LEU A 38 5.28 14.75 16.70
N GLY A 39 4.36 15.28 15.92
CA GLY A 39 4.55 16.46 15.06
C GLY A 39 5.41 16.16 13.84
N LYS A 40 6.71 15.98 14.00
CA LYS A 40 7.62 15.68 12.87
C LYS A 40 7.59 14.22 12.43
N ASN A 41 7.07 13.33 13.26
CA ASN A 41 6.99 11.90 13.01
C ASN A 41 5.59 11.41 13.37
N ILE A 42 4.92 10.76 12.44
CA ILE A 42 3.56 10.26 12.60
C ILE A 42 3.59 8.75 12.35
N GLY A 43 3.08 7.98 13.31
CA GLY A 43 2.88 6.55 13.18
C GLY A 43 1.40 6.23 12.96
N PHE A 44 1.13 5.30 12.05
CA PHE A 44 -0.19 4.77 11.73
C PHE A 44 -0.35 3.33 12.24
N LYS A 45 -1.59 2.92 12.52
CA LYS A 45 -1.91 1.56 13.00
C LYS A 45 -1.51 0.45 12.01
N SER A 46 -1.35 0.78 10.74
CA SER A 46 -0.92 -0.14 9.67
C SER A 46 0.57 -0.50 9.72
N ALA A 47 1.32 0.00 10.71
CA ALA A 47 2.78 -0.05 10.76
C ALA A 47 3.48 0.80 9.68
N LEU A 48 2.74 1.68 9.00
CA LEU A 48 3.32 2.79 8.26
C LEU A 48 3.67 3.94 9.22
N ALA A 49 4.74 4.65 8.93
CA ALA A 49 5.06 5.93 9.56
C ALA A 49 5.60 6.92 8.52
N ILE A 50 5.36 8.20 8.75
CA ILE A 50 5.99 9.30 7.99
C ILE A 50 6.87 10.12 8.92
N TRP A 51 7.99 10.60 8.41
CA TRP A 51 8.95 11.40 9.16
C TRP A 51 9.46 12.55 8.30
N ASP A 52 9.52 13.77 8.86
CA ASP A 52 10.19 14.92 8.26
C ASP A 52 11.58 14.49 7.76
N GLY A 53 11.74 14.49 6.44
CA GLY A 53 12.91 13.89 5.80
C GLY A 53 14.19 14.67 6.03
N ASN A 54 14.12 15.99 6.27
CA ASN A 54 15.29 16.81 6.56
C ASN A 54 15.76 16.58 8.00
N TYR A 55 14.84 16.64 8.95
CA TYR A 55 15.11 16.34 10.34
C TYR A 55 15.58 14.89 10.51
N GLY A 56 14.92 13.94 9.85
CA GLY A 56 15.30 12.52 9.87
C GLY A 56 16.71 12.27 9.34
N ARG A 57 17.06 12.84 8.18
CA ARG A 57 18.42 12.72 7.63
C ARG A 57 19.48 13.36 8.53
N ASN A 58 19.20 14.52 9.13
CA ASN A 58 20.14 15.11 10.08
C ASN A 58 20.35 14.20 11.30
N VAL A 59 19.27 13.64 11.87
CA VAL A 59 19.35 12.71 13.00
C VAL A 59 20.14 11.43 12.66
N ILE A 60 19.94 10.88 11.47
CA ILE A 60 20.55 9.59 11.09
C ILE A 60 21.98 9.77 10.59
N PHE A 61 22.25 10.80 9.79
CA PHE A 61 23.51 10.96 9.04
C PHE A 61 24.35 12.15 9.50
N GLY A 62 23.84 13.00 10.40
CA GLY A 62 24.52 14.23 10.82
C GLY A 62 24.57 15.30 9.72
N ASP A 63 23.67 15.21 8.74
CA ASP A 63 23.65 16.10 7.57
C ASP A 63 22.74 17.31 7.82
N GLU A 64 23.31 18.35 8.43
CA GLU A 64 22.62 19.61 8.70
C GLU A 64 22.22 20.37 7.41
N ASN A 65 22.80 20.02 6.24
CA ASN A 65 22.63 20.70 4.96
C ASN A 65 22.18 19.75 3.84
N ALA A 66 21.49 18.66 4.16
CA ALA A 66 21.12 17.60 3.21
C ALA A 66 20.27 18.07 2.00
N GLY A 67 19.88 19.34 1.97
CA GLY A 67 19.15 19.98 0.88
C GLY A 67 17.72 19.46 0.72
N ASP A 68 17.04 20.05 -0.25
CA ASP A 68 15.78 19.66 -0.90
C ASP A 68 15.87 18.30 -1.62
N GLY A 69 16.43 17.31 -0.94
CA GLY A 69 16.65 15.96 -1.47
C GLY A 69 15.36 15.31 -1.92
N ASP A 70 15.40 14.66 -3.08
CA ASP A 70 14.33 13.81 -3.58
C ASP A 70 14.13 12.62 -2.60
N PHE A 71 13.05 12.67 -1.81
CA PHE A 71 12.70 11.60 -0.87
C PHE A 71 12.00 10.41 -1.54
N SER A 72 11.60 10.59 -2.79
CA SER A 72 10.95 9.59 -3.63
C SER A 72 11.57 8.20 -3.52
N SER A 73 10.70 7.21 -3.34
CA SER A 73 11.05 5.79 -3.49
C SER A 73 10.49 5.18 -4.79
N LYS A 74 10.11 6.01 -5.80
CA LYS A 74 9.38 5.63 -7.04
C LYS A 74 9.83 4.31 -7.71
N ARG A 75 11.08 3.87 -7.52
CA ARG A 75 11.66 2.68 -8.17
C ARG A 75 12.30 1.67 -7.22
N MET A 76 12.23 1.89 -5.90
CA MET A 76 12.96 1.07 -4.93
C MET A 76 12.03 0.28 -4.00
N ILE A 77 10.90 0.89 -3.62
CA ILE A 77 9.95 0.32 -2.64
C ILE A 77 8.56 0.69 -3.09
N GLU A 78 7.62 -0.27 -3.06
CA GLU A 78 6.19 -0.03 -3.16
C GLU A 78 5.49 -0.37 -1.84
N LEU A 79 4.52 0.44 -1.44
CA LEU A 79 3.56 0.10 -0.39
C LEU A 79 2.35 -0.58 -1.04
N TYR A 80 2.05 -1.79 -0.61
CA TYR A 80 0.98 -2.60 -1.16
C TYR A 80 -0.25 -2.61 -0.24
N TYR A 81 -1.37 -2.19 -0.80
CA TYR A 81 -2.70 -2.16 -0.18
C TYR A 81 -3.65 -3.08 -0.95
N GLU A 82 -4.72 -3.50 -0.28
CA GLU A 82 -5.80 -4.27 -0.91
C GLU A 82 -7.15 -3.56 -0.77
N THR A 83 -8.00 -3.70 -1.78
CA THR A 83 -9.37 -3.19 -1.78
C THR A 83 -10.36 -4.27 -2.24
N GLU A 84 -11.58 -4.20 -1.72
CA GLU A 84 -12.70 -5.01 -2.20
C GLU A 84 -13.42 -4.38 -3.39
N ASP A 85 -13.30 -3.05 -3.57
CA ASP A 85 -14.02 -2.28 -4.59
C ASP A 85 -13.03 -1.39 -5.36
N MET A 86 -12.50 -1.95 -6.45
CA MET A 86 -11.52 -1.27 -7.29
C MET A 86 -12.10 -0.03 -7.99
N GLU A 87 -13.39 -0.04 -8.32
CA GLU A 87 -14.05 1.09 -9.00
C GLU A 87 -14.10 2.29 -8.06
N LYS A 88 -14.65 2.09 -6.85
CA LYS A 88 -14.70 3.14 -5.82
C LYS A 88 -13.31 3.61 -5.39
N THR A 89 -12.36 2.68 -5.26
CA THR A 89 -10.96 3.03 -4.98
C THR A 89 -10.41 3.96 -6.06
N PHE A 90 -10.59 3.61 -7.34
CA PHE A 90 -10.07 4.42 -8.45
C PHE A 90 -10.73 5.82 -8.48
N GLU A 91 -12.05 5.91 -8.25
CA GLU A 91 -12.76 7.18 -8.18
C GLU A 91 -12.26 8.08 -7.04
N ASN A 92 -12.01 7.52 -5.85
CA ASN A 92 -11.45 8.24 -4.71
C ASN A 92 -10.07 8.81 -5.04
N LEU A 93 -9.18 7.99 -5.61
CA LEU A 93 -7.82 8.40 -6.01
C LEU A 93 -7.85 9.47 -7.11
N ASN A 94 -8.73 9.33 -8.09
CA ASN A 94 -8.90 10.31 -9.16
C ASN A 94 -9.43 11.65 -8.62
N THR A 95 -10.35 11.62 -7.66
CA THR A 95 -10.87 12.82 -6.99
C THR A 95 -9.80 13.51 -6.15
N ALA A 96 -8.93 12.74 -5.49
CA ALA A 96 -7.78 13.26 -4.74
C ALA A 96 -6.68 13.84 -5.65
N GLY A 97 -6.72 13.57 -6.96
CA GLY A 97 -5.77 14.12 -7.93
C GLY A 97 -4.36 13.55 -7.80
N VAL A 98 -4.23 12.27 -7.44
CA VAL A 98 -2.92 11.59 -7.30
C VAL A 98 -2.18 11.49 -8.63
N GLU A 99 -0.85 11.43 -8.58
CA GLU A 99 -0.01 11.14 -9.76
C GLU A 99 -0.08 9.65 -10.07
N PHE A 100 -0.91 9.26 -11.04
CA PHE A 100 -0.97 7.87 -11.50
C PHE A 100 0.29 7.48 -12.27
N VAL A 101 0.82 6.29 -11.96
CA VAL A 101 1.83 5.62 -12.78
C VAL A 101 1.14 4.93 -13.95
N HIS A 102 0.02 4.27 -13.67
CA HIS A 102 -0.92 3.73 -14.65
C HIS A 102 -2.31 3.60 -14.01
N GLY A 103 -3.36 3.60 -14.84
CA GLY A 103 -4.72 3.30 -14.38
C GLY A 103 -4.90 1.83 -13.97
N VAL A 104 -6.15 1.46 -13.65
CA VAL A 104 -6.50 0.07 -13.30
C VAL A 104 -6.05 -0.88 -14.42
N THR A 105 -5.23 -1.85 -14.06
CA THR A 105 -4.63 -2.81 -14.99
C THR A 105 -4.69 -4.21 -14.40
N ALA A 106 -4.98 -5.21 -15.22
CA ALA A 106 -4.89 -6.60 -14.80
C ALA A 106 -3.43 -7.07 -14.82
N GLN A 107 -2.97 -7.65 -13.70
CA GLN A 107 -1.65 -8.26 -13.59
C GLN A 107 -1.60 -9.64 -14.26
N PRO A 108 -0.39 -10.19 -14.52
CA PRO A 108 -0.25 -11.53 -15.12
C PRO A 108 -0.99 -12.65 -14.37
N TRP A 109 -1.21 -12.48 -13.06
CA TRP A 109 -1.99 -13.38 -12.20
C TRP A 109 -3.46 -12.96 -12.04
N CYS A 110 -3.99 -12.19 -13.00
CA CYS A 110 -5.39 -11.76 -13.12
C CYS A 110 -5.91 -10.77 -12.07
N GLN A 111 -5.13 -10.40 -11.05
CA GLN A 111 -5.49 -9.37 -10.08
C GLN A 111 -5.59 -8.00 -10.75
N LEU A 112 -6.65 -7.25 -10.47
CA LEU A 112 -6.74 -5.84 -10.88
C LEU A 112 -5.93 -4.98 -9.91
N THR A 113 -5.09 -4.08 -10.41
CA THR A 113 -4.31 -3.17 -9.57
C THR A 113 -4.20 -1.79 -10.17
N VAL A 114 -4.03 -0.79 -9.32
CA VAL A 114 -3.71 0.60 -9.70
C VAL A 114 -2.44 1.04 -8.96
N ARG A 115 -1.55 1.75 -9.66
CA ARG A 115 -0.33 2.30 -9.07
C ARG A 115 -0.28 3.81 -9.23
N PHE A 116 0.09 4.48 -8.17
CA PHE A 116 0.17 5.93 -8.08
C PHE A 116 1.23 6.32 -7.05
N LEU A 117 1.49 7.60 -6.97
CA LEU A 117 2.47 8.16 -6.05
C LEU A 117 1.78 8.99 -4.98
N ASP A 118 2.37 8.95 -3.79
CA ASP A 118 2.06 9.90 -2.73
C ASP A 118 2.65 11.30 -3.05
N PRO A 119 2.43 12.32 -2.20
CA PRO A 119 2.92 13.69 -2.42
C PRO A 119 4.44 13.82 -2.63
N ASP A 120 5.22 12.87 -2.10
CA ASP A 120 6.69 12.88 -2.12
C ASP A 120 7.27 11.88 -3.12
N GLY A 121 6.42 11.18 -3.88
CA GLY A 121 6.86 10.22 -4.90
C GLY A 121 7.06 8.80 -4.38
N HIS A 122 6.55 8.42 -3.22
CA HIS A 122 6.55 7.04 -2.78
C HIS A 122 5.55 6.21 -3.60
N MET A 123 5.99 5.05 -4.11
CA MET A 123 5.15 4.17 -4.91
C MET A 123 4.11 3.49 -4.02
N ILE A 124 2.84 3.55 -4.43
CA ILE A 124 1.73 2.85 -3.79
C ILE A 124 1.01 2.01 -4.84
N GLU A 125 0.78 0.75 -4.51
CA GLU A 125 -0.14 -0.14 -5.23
C GLU A 125 -1.38 -0.38 -4.38
N VAL A 126 -2.56 -0.26 -4.99
CA VAL A 126 -3.78 -0.84 -4.45
C VAL A 126 -4.21 -1.97 -5.38
N GLY A 127 -4.19 -3.19 -4.87
CA GLY A 127 -4.67 -4.39 -5.56
C GLY A 127 -6.07 -4.79 -5.15
N GLU A 128 -6.81 -5.41 -6.03
CA GLU A 128 -8.03 -6.13 -5.68
C GLU A 128 -7.66 -7.26 -4.70
N ARG A 129 -8.39 -7.38 -3.60
CA ARG A 129 -8.15 -8.44 -2.60
C ARG A 129 -8.27 -9.80 -3.28
N MET A 130 -7.37 -10.73 -2.95
CA MET A 130 -7.23 -11.96 -3.74
C MET A 130 -8.48 -12.86 -3.73
N ASP A 131 -9.25 -12.91 -2.64
CA ASP A 131 -10.55 -13.59 -2.60
C ASP A 131 -11.59 -12.94 -3.52
N VAL A 132 -11.59 -11.61 -3.62
CA VAL A 132 -12.47 -10.86 -4.55
C VAL A 132 -12.07 -11.15 -5.99
N CYS A 133 -10.77 -11.16 -6.29
CA CYS A 133 -10.24 -11.59 -7.59
C CYS A 133 -10.70 -13.02 -7.94
N VAL A 134 -10.55 -13.97 -7.01
CA VAL A 134 -10.98 -15.36 -7.18
C VAL A 134 -12.49 -15.46 -7.44
N LYS A 135 -13.32 -14.74 -6.66
CA LYS A 135 -14.79 -14.71 -6.83
C LYS A 135 -15.19 -14.08 -8.16
N ARG A 136 -14.51 -13.01 -8.60
CA ARG A 136 -14.72 -12.38 -9.91
C ARG A 136 -14.41 -13.34 -11.06
N LEU A 137 -13.29 -14.07 -10.98
CA LEU A 137 -12.92 -15.08 -11.98
C LEU A 137 -13.92 -16.24 -12.02
N ALA A 138 -14.36 -16.75 -10.86
CA ALA A 138 -15.41 -17.77 -10.79
C ALA A 138 -16.73 -17.27 -11.39
N SER A 139 -17.10 -16.02 -11.12
CA SER A 139 -18.30 -15.38 -11.70
C SER A 139 -18.22 -15.22 -13.22
N SER A 140 -17.02 -15.22 -13.79
CA SER A 140 -16.79 -15.24 -15.24
C SER A 140 -16.90 -16.64 -15.87
N GLY A 141 -17.11 -17.68 -15.05
CA GLY A 141 -17.31 -19.06 -15.47
C GLY A 141 -16.09 -19.97 -15.35
N MET A 142 -14.98 -19.48 -14.77
CA MET A 142 -13.78 -20.30 -14.55
C MET A 142 -13.97 -21.30 -13.42
N SER A 143 -13.48 -22.52 -13.61
CA SER A 143 -13.39 -23.54 -12.56
C SER A 143 -12.29 -23.21 -11.55
N ALA A 144 -12.35 -23.82 -10.36
CA ALA A 144 -11.33 -23.63 -9.32
C ALA A 144 -9.90 -24.00 -9.80
N ASP A 145 -9.76 -25.03 -10.64
CA ASP A 145 -8.45 -25.45 -11.16
C ASP A 145 -7.90 -24.46 -12.21
N GLU A 146 -8.78 -23.90 -13.05
CA GLU A 146 -8.40 -22.84 -14.00
C GLU A 146 -7.98 -21.57 -13.24
N ILE A 147 -8.73 -21.18 -12.21
CA ILE A 147 -8.40 -20.03 -11.36
C ILE A 147 -7.06 -20.23 -10.67
N ALA A 148 -6.80 -21.40 -10.08
CA ALA A 148 -5.52 -21.72 -9.45
C ALA A 148 -4.36 -21.60 -10.45
N THR A 149 -4.55 -22.08 -11.68
CA THR A 149 -3.55 -21.97 -12.75
C THR A 149 -3.30 -20.52 -13.15
N SER A 150 -4.36 -19.73 -13.37
CA SER A 150 -4.25 -18.35 -13.83
C SER A 150 -3.70 -17.39 -12.77
N THR A 151 -4.10 -17.58 -11.51
CA THR A 151 -3.64 -16.74 -10.37
C THR A 151 -2.31 -17.22 -9.80
N THR A 152 -1.83 -18.40 -10.21
CA THR A 152 -0.69 -19.12 -9.61
C THR A 152 -0.85 -19.47 -8.13
N MET A 153 -2.08 -19.34 -7.60
CA MET A 153 -2.38 -19.69 -6.22
C MET A 153 -2.53 -21.20 -6.04
N PRO A 154 -2.19 -21.74 -4.86
CA PRO A 154 -2.44 -23.15 -4.57
C PRO A 154 -3.94 -23.48 -4.64
N PRO A 155 -4.35 -24.60 -5.27
CA PRO A 155 -5.76 -24.95 -5.45
C PRO A 155 -6.58 -25.02 -4.16
N GLU A 156 -5.95 -25.42 -3.05
CA GLU A 156 -6.56 -25.46 -1.73
C GLU A 156 -6.92 -24.06 -1.21
N ILE A 157 -6.10 -23.05 -1.52
CA ILE A 157 -6.38 -21.66 -1.13
C ILE A 157 -7.51 -21.10 -1.99
N VAL A 158 -7.53 -21.41 -3.29
CA VAL A 158 -8.62 -20.99 -4.18
C VAL A 158 -9.95 -21.58 -3.73
N LYS A 159 -9.99 -22.88 -3.42
CA LYS A 159 -11.20 -23.54 -2.90
C LYS A 159 -11.68 -22.91 -1.60
N TYR A 160 -10.75 -22.67 -0.67
CA TYR A 160 -11.06 -21.98 0.58
C TYR A 160 -11.68 -20.60 0.32
N MET A 161 -11.08 -19.77 -0.55
CA MET A 161 -11.61 -18.44 -0.88
C MET A 161 -12.99 -18.46 -1.55
N LEU A 162 -13.29 -19.49 -2.34
CA LEU A 162 -14.61 -19.68 -2.95
C LEU A 162 -15.68 -20.09 -1.94
N GLU A 163 -15.30 -20.77 -0.88
CA GLU A 163 -16.20 -21.25 0.19
C GLU A 163 -16.37 -20.22 1.33
N MET A 164 -15.54 -19.17 1.36
CA MET A 164 -15.64 -18.09 2.35
C MET A 164 -16.87 -17.21 2.11
N ASP A 165 -17.81 -17.22 3.05
CA ASP A 165 -18.89 -16.23 3.15
C ASP A 165 -18.32 -14.81 3.34
N GLU A 166 -18.95 -13.83 2.69
CA GLU A 166 -18.67 -12.41 2.91
C GLU A 166 -19.08 -12.06 4.35
N ARG A 167 -18.09 -11.73 5.18
CA ARG A 167 -18.30 -11.32 6.58
C ARG A 167 -18.54 -9.83 6.68
#